data_AF-A0A7H0H7W7-F1
#
_entry.id   AF-A0A7H0H7W7-F1
#
_cell.length_a   1.000
_cell.length_b   1.000
_cell.length_c   1.000
_cell.angle_alpha   90.00
_cell.angle_beta   90.00
_cell.angle_gamma   90.00
#
_symmetry.space_group_name_H-M   'P 1'
#
loop_
_entity.id
_entity.type
_entity.pdbx_description
1 polymer ?
#
loop_
_entity_poly.entity_id
_entity_poly.type
_entity_poly.pdbx_seq_one_letter_code
_entity_poly.pdbx_strand_id
1 'polypeptide(L)'
;MTVHGPSSGGNGTFDADGAFTITGGDLLGLGSSGMAQTPTGTGQAWVAASADIAEGAQVGVTDADATVVATTTALRTAQFVFYSSPDVATGQTYTVTVDGAQAATATEGQFTGGMGGGPGGQGGMGGGPGGRGGNR
;
A
#
# COMPACT_ATOMS: atom_id res chain seq x y z
N MET A 1 -11.35 -10.37 -5.07
CA MET A 1 -10.41 -11.47 -5.37
C MET A 1 -9.15 -11.24 -4.55
N THR A 2 -8.69 -12.22 -3.79
CA THR A 2 -7.45 -12.11 -2.98
C THR A 2 -6.31 -12.79 -3.72
N VAL A 3 -5.18 -12.10 -3.87
CA VAL A 3 -3.97 -12.64 -4.52
C VAL A 3 -2.88 -12.80 -3.47
N HIS A 4 -2.36 -14.01 -3.33
CA HIS A 4 -1.29 -14.32 -2.37
C HIS A 4 0.02 -14.53 -3.11
N GLY A 5 1.03 -13.71 -2.80
CA GLY A 5 2.33 -13.82 -3.42
C GLY A 5 3.28 -14.83 -2.79
N PRO A 6 4.43 -15.07 -3.43
CA PRO A 6 5.50 -15.88 -2.88
C PRO A 6 6.13 -15.25 -1.62
N SER A 7 6.55 -16.11 -0.69
CA SER A 7 7.17 -15.74 0.60
C SER A 7 8.70 -15.63 0.56
N SER A 8 9.36 -16.13 -0.50
CA SER A 8 10.80 -15.97 -0.72
C SER A 8 11.05 -14.89 -1.76
N GLY A 9 11.98 -13.97 -1.49
CA GLY A 9 12.30 -12.77 -2.28
C GLY A 9 12.89 -13.00 -3.68
N GLY A 10 12.32 -13.94 -4.44
CA GLY A 10 12.59 -14.15 -5.85
C GLY A 10 11.44 -13.74 -6.77
N ASN A 11 10.17 -13.93 -6.37
CA ASN A 11 8.99 -13.61 -7.19
C ASN A 11 7.91 -12.84 -6.37
N GLY A 12 7.29 -11.80 -6.94
CA GLY A 12 6.34 -10.89 -6.28
C GLY A 12 4.90 -11.42 -6.23
N THR A 13 4.01 -10.81 -5.44
CA THR A 13 2.56 -11.15 -5.44
C THR A 13 1.88 -10.87 -6.76
N PHE A 14 2.37 -9.83 -7.40
CA PHE A 14 2.27 -9.62 -8.82
C PHE A 14 3.69 -9.85 -9.34
N ASP A 15 4.02 -11.08 -9.71
CA ASP A 15 5.17 -11.33 -10.58
C ASP A 15 4.73 -10.99 -12.01
N ALA A 16 4.43 -9.71 -12.21
CA ALA A 16 4.35 -9.13 -13.52
C ALA A 16 5.74 -8.56 -13.79
N ASP A 17 6.38 -9.05 -14.84
CA ASP A 17 7.63 -8.50 -15.37
C ASP A 17 7.35 -7.14 -16.05
N GLY A 18 6.75 -6.20 -15.30
CA GLY A 18 6.27 -4.91 -15.80
C GLY A 18 5.06 -4.32 -15.05
N ALA A 19 4.66 -3.13 -15.48
CA ALA A 19 3.49 -2.43 -14.99
C ALA A 19 2.20 -3.24 -15.21
N PHE A 20 1.34 -3.33 -14.19
CA PHE A 20 -0.01 -3.89 -14.31
C PHE A 20 -1.08 -2.81 -14.16
N THR A 21 -2.22 -3.00 -14.84
CA THR A 21 -3.40 -2.12 -14.76
C THR A 21 -4.55 -2.89 -14.13
N ILE A 22 -5.25 -2.24 -13.18
CA ILE A 22 -6.46 -2.79 -12.57
C ILE A 22 -7.65 -2.09 -13.21
N THR A 23 -8.49 -2.88 -13.89
CA THR A 23 -9.65 -2.38 -14.64
C THR A 23 -10.97 -2.50 -13.89
N GLY A 24 -11.01 -3.15 -12.72
CA GLY A 24 -12.21 -3.27 -11.89
C GLY A 24 -12.12 -4.28 -10.75
N GLY A 25 -13.05 -4.17 -9.80
CA GLY A 25 -13.29 -5.13 -8.71
C GLY A 25 -12.37 -4.96 -7.49
N ASP A 26 -12.60 -5.75 -6.44
CA ASP A 26 -11.76 -5.69 -5.23
C ASP A 26 -10.53 -6.58 -5.37
N LEU A 27 -9.37 -6.00 -5.10
CA LEU A 27 -8.08 -6.66 -5.09
C LEU A 27 -7.35 -6.37 -3.79
N LEU A 28 -7.07 -7.41 -3.02
CA LEU A 28 -6.18 -7.37 -1.85
C LEU A 28 -5.01 -8.32 -2.10
N GLY A 29 -3.79 -7.79 -2.03
CA GLY A 29 -2.55 -8.49 -2.28
C GLY A 29 -1.61 -8.46 -1.07
N LEU A 30 -1.07 -9.61 -0.68
CA LEU A 30 -0.03 -9.73 0.35
C LEU A 30 1.24 -10.33 -0.22
N GLY A 31 2.39 -9.69 0.01
CA GLY A 31 3.65 -10.04 -0.65
C GLY A 31 4.93 -9.68 0.07
N SER A 32 6.06 -9.93 -0.58
CA SER A 32 7.36 -9.43 -0.14
C SER A 32 7.57 -7.97 -0.54
N SER A 33 8.23 -7.18 0.30
CA SER A 33 8.53 -5.76 0.07
C SER A 33 9.56 -5.54 -1.04
N GLY A 34 10.43 -6.53 -1.30
CA GLY A 34 11.48 -6.47 -2.32
C GLY A 34 10.99 -6.46 -3.77
N MET A 35 9.69 -6.71 -4.01
CA MET A 35 9.05 -6.64 -5.34
C MET A 35 7.69 -5.93 -5.28
N ALA A 36 7.57 -4.94 -4.38
CA ALA A 36 6.40 -4.08 -4.35
C ALA A 36 6.30 -3.30 -5.67
N GLN A 37 5.39 -3.71 -6.54
CA GLN A 37 5.01 -2.96 -7.74
C GLN A 37 3.67 -2.28 -7.51
N THR A 38 3.58 -1.02 -7.90
CA THR A 38 2.34 -0.26 -7.92
C THR A 38 1.88 -0.06 -9.37
N PRO A 39 0.57 0.01 -9.65
CA PRO A 39 0.08 0.32 -10.98
C PRO A 39 0.68 1.63 -11.52
N THR A 40 1.01 1.69 -12.82
CA THR A 40 1.41 2.93 -13.50
C THR A 40 0.34 3.34 -14.49
N GLY A 41 -0.14 4.58 -14.43
CA GLY A 41 -1.13 5.14 -15.36
C GLY A 41 -2.50 5.40 -14.74
N THR A 42 -3.49 5.71 -15.59
CA THR A 42 -4.88 5.92 -15.18
C THR A 42 -5.60 4.58 -15.06
N GLY A 43 -6.07 4.24 -13.86
CA GLY A 43 -6.76 2.98 -13.57
C GLY A 43 -7.52 3.08 -12.25
N GLN A 44 -8.04 1.97 -11.75
CA GLN A 44 -8.73 1.93 -10.46
C GLN A 44 -7.81 2.40 -9.32
N ALA A 45 -8.36 3.18 -8.39
CA ALA A 45 -7.66 3.73 -7.24
C ALA A 45 -7.11 2.62 -6.32
N TRP A 46 -6.02 2.92 -5.62
CA TRP A 46 -5.30 1.94 -4.81
C TRP A 46 -4.54 2.57 -3.65
N VAL A 47 -4.21 1.77 -2.66
CA VAL A 47 -3.28 2.08 -1.57
C VAL A 47 -2.30 0.92 -1.38
N ALA A 48 -1.10 1.22 -0.91
CA ALA A 48 -0.12 0.21 -0.58
C ALA A 48 0.68 0.58 0.67
N ALA A 49 1.09 -0.42 1.44
CA ALA A 49 1.95 -0.19 2.60
C ALA A 49 2.85 -1.39 2.89
N SER A 50 4.01 -1.11 3.48
CA SER A 50 4.82 -2.14 4.13
C SER A 50 4.24 -2.47 5.50
N ALA A 51 4.18 -3.76 5.83
CA ALA A 51 3.77 -4.23 7.14
C ALA A 51 4.37 -5.62 7.39
N ASP A 52 4.94 -5.85 8.57
CA ASP A 52 5.40 -7.18 8.95
C ASP A 52 4.20 -8.08 9.27
N ILE A 53 4.00 -9.10 8.43
CA ILE A 53 2.83 -9.98 8.48
C ILE A 53 3.32 -11.41 8.65
N ALA A 54 2.95 -12.04 9.77
CA ALA A 54 3.22 -13.45 10.01
C ALA A 54 2.26 -14.35 9.22
N GLU A 55 2.66 -15.60 8.96
CA GLU A 55 1.73 -16.62 8.49
C GLU A 55 0.60 -16.81 9.51
N GLY A 56 -0.63 -16.88 9.03
CA GLY A 56 -1.84 -16.98 9.85
C GLY A 56 -2.36 -15.66 10.41
N ALA A 57 -1.63 -14.55 10.26
CA ALA A 57 -2.07 -13.24 10.73
C ALA A 57 -3.30 -12.74 9.95
N GLN A 58 -4.21 -12.05 10.63
CA GLN A 58 -5.34 -11.37 10.00
C GLN A 58 -4.89 -9.97 9.54
N VAL A 59 -4.97 -9.73 8.24
CA VAL A 59 -4.70 -8.42 7.64
C VAL A 59 -6.02 -7.73 7.32
N GLY A 60 -6.11 -6.45 7.65
CA GLY A 60 -7.27 -5.61 7.35
C GLY A 60 -6.88 -4.28 6.74
N VAL A 61 -7.79 -3.71 5.95
CA VAL A 61 -7.73 -2.32 5.49
C VAL A 61 -9.00 -1.62 5.98
N THR A 62 -8.84 -0.48 6.66
CA THR A 62 -9.97 0.34 7.10
C THR A 62 -9.93 1.72 6.45
N ASP A 63 -11.11 2.31 6.26
CA ASP A 63 -11.24 3.71 5.87
C ASP A 63 -11.05 4.67 7.06
N ALA A 64 -11.29 5.96 6.81
CA ALA A 64 -11.17 7.02 7.81
C ALA A 64 -12.21 6.93 8.96
N ASP A 65 -13.33 6.24 8.73
CA ASP A 65 -14.38 5.99 9.72
C ASP A 65 -14.12 4.70 10.53
N ALA A 66 -12.94 4.09 10.34
CA ALA A 66 -12.55 2.80 10.90
C ALA A 66 -13.42 1.62 10.44
N THR A 67 -14.13 1.77 9.31
CA THR A 67 -14.87 0.67 8.69
C THR A 67 -13.90 -0.24 7.96
N VAL A 68 -14.01 -1.56 8.18
CA VAL A 68 -13.22 -2.55 7.45
C VAL A 68 -13.73 -2.66 6.01
N VAL A 69 -12.89 -2.25 5.06
CA VAL A 69 -13.21 -2.31 3.62
C VAL A 69 -12.60 -3.54 2.95
N ALA A 70 -11.56 -4.13 3.54
CA ALA A 70 -11.00 -5.40 3.08
C ALA A 70 -10.36 -6.17 4.24
N THR A 71 -10.41 -7.50 4.18
CA THR A 71 -9.69 -8.36 5.12
C THR A 71 -9.29 -9.69 4.49
N THR A 72 -8.16 -10.24 4.94
CA THR A 72 -7.73 -11.59 4.58
C THR A 72 -6.85 -12.19 5.67
N THR A 73 -6.80 -13.51 5.75
CA THR A 73 -5.75 -14.22 6.50
C THR A 73 -4.53 -14.39 5.61
N ALA A 74 -3.34 -14.11 6.14
CA ALA A 74 -2.08 -14.34 5.45
C ALA A 74 -1.78 -15.85 5.41
N LEU A 75 -1.65 -16.41 4.21
CA LEU A 75 -1.32 -17.85 4.05
C LEU A 75 0.16 -18.15 4.24
N ARG A 76 1.01 -17.11 4.25
CA ARG A 76 2.47 -17.14 4.43
C ARG A 76 2.92 -15.80 4.99
N THR A 77 4.17 -15.72 5.43
CA THR A 77 4.79 -14.44 5.82
C THR A 77 4.79 -13.45 4.65
N ALA A 78 4.52 -12.19 4.95
CA ALA A 78 4.50 -11.08 4.01
C ALA A 78 5.07 -9.81 4.66
N GLN A 79 5.47 -8.85 3.83
CA GLN A 79 6.01 -7.55 4.21
C GLN A 79 5.31 -6.38 3.49
N PHE A 80 4.31 -6.68 2.67
CA PHE A 80 3.66 -5.74 1.76
C PHE A 80 2.16 -6.03 1.69
N VAL A 81 1.36 -4.96 1.70
CA VAL A 81 -0.08 -4.96 1.47
C VAL A 81 -0.39 -4.03 0.32
N PHE A 82 -1.20 -4.50 -0.63
CA PHE A 82 -1.78 -3.71 -1.70
C PHE A 82 -3.29 -3.86 -1.67
N TYR A 83 -4.02 -2.75 -1.76
CA TYR A 83 -5.47 -2.76 -1.87
C TYR A 83 -5.93 -1.84 -2.99
N SER A 84 -6.80 -2.34 -3.85
CA SER A 84 -7.50 -1.56 -4.86
C SER A 84 -8.95 -2.01 -4.93
N SER A 85 -9.85 -1.04 -5.02
CA SER A 85 -11.29 -1.25 -5.14
C SER A 85 -11.89 -0.02 -5.82
N PRO A 86 -13.03 -0.14 -6.52
CA PRO A 86 -13.79 1.03 -6.96
C PRO A 86 -14.22 1.93 -5.79
N ASP A 87 -14.25 1.41 -4.56
CA ASP A 87 -14.61 2.14 -3.34
C ASP A 87 -13.40 2.86 -2.70
N VAL A 88 -12.19 2.69 -3.25
CA VAL A 88 -11.05 3.53 -2.87
C VAL A 88 -11.27 4.92 -3.45
N ALA A 89 -11.52 5.89 -2.58
CA ALA A 89 -11.81 7.26 -2.97
C ALA A 89 -10.53 8.10 -3.09
N THR A 90 -10.47 8.92 -4.14
CA THR A 90 -9.34 9.81 -4.40
C THR A 90 -9.05 10.72 -3.21
N GLY A 91 -7.78 10.77 -2.80
CA GLY A 91 -7.31 11.60 -1.69
C GLY A 91 -7.69 11.09 -0.29
N GLN A 92 -8.41 9.97 -0.15
CA GLN A 92 -8.72 9.39 1.15
C GLN A 92 -7.53 8.60 1.71
N THR A 93 -7.41 8.58 3.04
CA THR A 93 -6.43 7.78 3.76
C THR A 93 -7.07 6.51 4.28
N TYR A 94 -6.31 5.42 4.18
CA TYR A 94 -6.67 4.09 4.62
C TYR A 94 -5.62 3.57 5.60
N THR A 95 -6.06 2.74 6.54
CA THR A 95 -5.22 2.15 7.58
C THR A 95 -5.07 0.66 7.34
N VAL A 96 -3.83 0.18 7.28
CA VAL A 96 -3.51 -1.25 7.27
C VAL A 96 -3.39 -1.73 8.71
N THR A 97 -4.07 -2.83 9.00
CA THR A 97 -4.03 -3.50 10.31
C THR A 97 -3.52 -4.93 10.17
N VAL A 98 -2.79 -5.40 11.18
CA VAL A 98 -2.33 -6.78 11.34
C VAL A 98 -2.72 -7.24 12.73
N ASP A 99 -3.49 -8.33 12.81
CA ASP A 99 -4.09 -8.86 14.04
C ASP A 99 -4.82 -7.79 14.88
N GLY A 100 -5.48 -6.85 14.19
CA GLY A 100 -6.22 -5.75 14.80
C GLY A 100 -5.37 -4.56 15.26
N ALA A 101 -4.03 -4.64 15.17
CA ALA A 101 -3.15 -3.52 15.45
C ALA A 101 -2.86 -2.73 14.17
N GLN A 102 -2.84 -1.39 14.27
CA GLN A 102 -2.44 -0.54 13.16
C GLN A 102 -0.96 -0.78 12.81
N ALA A 103 -0.71 -1.15 11.57
CA ALA A 103 0.63 -1.36 11.03
C ALA A 103 1.12 -0.15 10.22
N ALA A 104 0.25 0.44 9.39
CA ALA A 104 0.60 1.58 8.53
C ALA A 104 -0.65 2.36 8.09
N THR A 105 -0.43 3.55 7.53
CA THR A 105 -1.47 4.35 6.86
C THR A 105 -0.98 4.76 5.48
N ALA A 106 -1.85 4.76 4.48
CA ALA A 106 -1.53 5.21 3.12
C ALA A 106 -2.70 6.00 2.54
N THR A 107 -2.39 7.09 1.85
CA THR A 107 -3.38 7.82 1.05
C THR A 107 -3.52 7.16 -0.31
N GLU A 108 -4.68 7.29 -0.94
CA GLU A 108 -4.89 6.87 -2.32
C GLU A 108 -3.73 7.31 -3.24
N GLY A 109 -3.27 6.37 -4.07
CA GLY A 109 -2.12 6.54 -4.97
C GLY A 109 -0.75 6.47 -4.30
N GLN A 110 -0.68 6.22 -2.98
CA GLN A 110 0.57 6.18 -2.23
C GLN A 110 0.97 4.78 -1.78
N PHE A 111 2.29 4.60 -1.71
CA PHE A 111 2.95 3.51 -1.01
C PHE A 111 3.70 4.05 0.21
N THR A 112 3.47 3.49 1.40
CA THR A 112 4.12 3.92 2.65
C THR A 112 4.93 2.79 3.32
N GLY A 113 6.06 3.12 3.96
CA GLY A 113 6.80 2.17 4.82
C GLY A 113 7.93 1.34 4.17
N GLY A 114 8.38 1.63 2.94
CA GLY A 114 9.51 0.94 2.30
C GLY A 114 10.67 1.85 1.88
N MET A 115 11.91 1.36 1.90
CA MET A 115 13.07 1.96 1.23
C MET A 115 12.96 1.69 -0.29
N GLY A 116 12.08 2.38 -0.99
CA GLY A 116 11.90 2.15 -2.43
C GLY A 116 10.80 3.03 -2.99
N GLY A 117 11.15 4.28 -3.28
CA GLY A 117 10.27 5.20 -3.99
C GLY A 117 10.01 4.70 -5.41
N GLY A 118 8.79 4.19 -5.65
CA GLY A 118 8.22 4.16 -6.99
C GLY A 118 7.73 5.56 -7.38
N PRO A 119 7.60 5.89 -8.70
CA PRO A 119 7.36 7.24 -9.17
C PRO A 119 5.90 7.65 -8.94
N GLY A 120 5.61 8.09 -7.72
CA GLY A 120 4.36 8.70 -7.29
C GLY A 120 4.53 9.55 -6.03
N GLY A 121 5.77 9.72 -5.56
CA GLY A 121 6.11 10.58 -4.44
C GLY A 121 5.91 12.06 -4.78
N GLN A 122 4.66 12.50 -4.87
CA GLN A 122 4.34 13.88 -4.53
C GLN A 122 4.46 13.97 -3.02
N GLY A 123 5.72 14.00 -2.57
CA GLY A 123 6.10 14.38 -1.23
C GLY A 123 5.42 15.70 -0.92
N GLY A 124 4.64 15.68 0.14
CA GLY A 124 3.84 16.80 0.59
C GLY A 124 4.65 18.09 0.63
N MET A 125 3.94 19.18 0.39
CA MET A 125 4.38 20.53 0.72
C MET A 125 4.77 20.55 2.20
N GLY A 126 6.06 20.32 2.47
CA GLY A 126 6.68 20.49 3.76
C GLY A 126 6.71 21.97 4.08
N GLY A 127 5.64 22.46 4.71
CA GLY A 127 5.65 23.71 5.44
C GLY A 127 6.68 23.62 6.55
N GLY A 128 7.79 24.34 6.39
CA GLY A 128 8.76 24.62 7.45
C GLY A 128 8.93 26.14 7.58
N PRO A 129 8.59 26.75 8.72
CA PRO A 129 8.77 28.19 8.94
C PRO A 129 10.21 28.50 9.38
N GLY A 130 10.86 29.44 8.69
CA GLY A 130 12.15 30.01 9.09
C GLY A 130 12.91 30.50 7.87
N GLY A 131 12.96 31.78 7.51
CA GLY A 131 13.31 32.89 8.40
C GLY A 131 14.83 33.11 8.33
N ARG A 132 15.28 33.89 7.34
CA ARG A 132 16.36 34.90 7.39
C ARG A 132 16.84 35.23 5.98
N GLY A 133 16.32 36.33 5.44
CA GLY A 133 17.03 37.10 4.44
C GLY A 133 18.15 37.94 5.09
N GLY A 134 19.07 38.40 4.25
CA GLY A 134 19.80 39.64 4.49
C GLY A 134 21.28 39.50 4.87
N ASN A 135 22.13 39.67 3.86
CA ASN A 135 23.35 40.47 3.84
C ASN A 135 24.32 40.39 5.04
N ARG A 136 25.50 39.81 4.79
CA ARG A 136 26.79 40.52 4.70
C ARG A 136 27.90 39.59 4.25
#